data_AF-A0A2R6T8M5-F1
#
_entry.id   AF-A0A2R6T8M5-F1
#
_cell.length_a   1.000
_cell.length_b   1.000
_cell.length_c   1.000
_cell.angle_alpha   90.00
_cell.angle_beta   90.00
_cell.angle_gamma   90.00
#
_symmetry.space_group_name_H-M   'P 1'
#
loop_
_entity.id
_entity.type
_entity.pdbx_description
1 polymer ?
#
loop_
_entity_poly.entity_id
_entity_poly.type
_entity_poly.pdbx_seq_one_letter_code
_entity_poly.pdbx_strand_id
1 'polypeptide(L)'
;MKYLNKSWIRKSSLFILSMILVSPLFAWAANAVDYSEPLENAAHQIGAIGEGYSLFSGIFPEYSLPGTNIVLDTAVAGFFGVLVTFGLAWSIGRIIKKGNE
;
A
#
# COMPACT_ATOMS: atom_id res chain seq x y z
N MET A 1 -0.26 -8.53 25.84
CA MET A 1 -1.48 -7.69 25.68
C MET A 1 -1.79 -6.77 26.87
N LYS A 2 -1.01 -6.80 27.98
CA LYS A 2 -1.29 -6.04 29.21
C LYS A 2 -0.94 -4.52 29.16
N TYR A 3 -0.47 -4.03 28.00
CA TYR A 3 0.04 -2.65 27.83
C TYR A 3 -0.75 -1.81 26.81
N LEU A 4 -1.81 -2.38 26.22
CA LEU A 4 -2.60 -1.69 25.21
C LEU A 4 -3.74 -0.91 25.88
N ASN A 5 -3.56 0.40 26.01
CA ASN A 5 -4.60 1.29 26.51
C ASN A 5 -5.76 1.33 25.50
N LYS A 6 -6.94 0.85 25.91
CA LYS A 6 -8.16 0.80 25.09
C LYS A 6 -8.53 2.17 24.49
N SER A 7 -8.31 3.26 25.24
CA SER A 7 -8.57 4.63 24.77
C SER A 7 -7.60 5.02 23.65
N TRP A 8 -6.32 4.66 23.78
CA TRP A 8 -5.31 4.93 22.76
C TRP A 8 -5.58 4.16 21.48
N ILE A 9 -5.86 2.85 21.56
CA ILE A 9 -6.23 2.06 20.37
C ILE A 9 -7.43 2.68 19.68
N ARG A 10 -8.50 3.00 20.42
CA ARG A 10 -9.71 3.57 19.83
C ARG A 10 -9.41 4.88 19.11
N LYS A 11 -8.63 5.77 19.72
CA LYS A 11 -8.24 7.06 19.11
C LYS A 11 -7.38 6.86 17.87
N SER A 12 -6.37 5.99 17.93
CA SER A 12 -5.49 5.70 16.80
C SER A 12 -6.26 5.05 15.64
N SER A 13 -7.15 4.09 15.91
CA SER A 13 -8.00 3.47 14.90
C SER A 13 -8.96 4.48 14.25
N LEU A 14 -9.58 5.36 15.04
CA LEU A 14 -10.43 6.43 14.50
C LEU A 14 -9.64 7.41 13.63
N PHE A 15 -8.41 7.75 14.04
CA PHE A 15 -7.55 8.63 13.27
C PHE A 15 -7.12 7.99 11.94
N ILE A 16 -6.70 6.71 11.96
CA ILE A 16 -6.35 5.96 10.75
C ILE A 16 -7.57 5.85 9.83
N LEU A 17 -8.74 5.50 10.37
CA LEU A 17 -9.97 5.44 9.58
C LEU A 17 -10.30 6.79 8.94
N SER A 18 -10.15 7.89 9.69
CA SER A 18 -10.33 9.23 9.17
C SER A 18 -9.37 9.54 8.03
N MET A 19 -8.09 9.17 8.14
CA MET A 19 -7.11 9.36 7.07
C MET A 19 -7.45 8.54 5.82
N ILE A 20 -7.92 7.31 5.99
CA ILE A 20 -8.39 6.46 4.88
C ILE A 20 -9.60 7.11 4.18
N LEU A 21 -10.55 7.64 4.94
CA LEU A 21 -11.73 8.30 4.36
C LEU A 21 -11.39 9.63 3.66
N VAL A 22 -10.34 10.32 4.09
CA VAL A 22 -9.85 11.56 3.46
C VAL A 22 -8.96 11.27 2.25
N SER A 23 -8.38 10.06 2.12
CA SER A 23 -7.45 9.72 1.02
C SER A 23 -8.00 9.98 -0.40
N PRO A 24 -9.29 9.73 -0.72
CA PRO A 24 -9.82 10.01 -2.06
C PRO A 24 -9.80 11.50 -2.42
N LEU A 25 -9.83 12.39 -1.42
CA LEU A 25 -9.72 13.84 -1.65
C LEU A 25 -8.34 14.20 -2.24
N PHE A 26 -7.29 13.49 -1.82
CA PHE A 26 -5.94 13.69 -2.38
C PHE A 26 -5.86 13.18 -3.82
N ALA A 27 -6.49 12.04 -4.13
CA ALA A 27 -6.57 11.55 -5.51
C ALA A 27 -7.31 12.53 -6.42
N TRP A 28 -8.42 13.09 -5.95
CA TRP A 28 -9.15 14.12 -6.67
C TRP A 28 -8.31 15.40 -6.84
N ALA A 29 -7.64 15.86 -5.78
CA ALA A 29 -6.81 17.06 -5.84
C ALA A 29 -5.63 16.91 -6.81
N ALA A 30 -5.00 15.74 -6.87
CA ALA A 30 -3.94 15.42 -7.83
C ALA A 30 -4.45 15.52 -9.27
N ASN A 31 -5.64 14.98 -9.55
CA ASN A 31 -6.27 15.09 -10.86
C ASN A 31 -6.66 16.54 -11.20
N ALA A 32 -7.10 17.32 -10.22
CA ALA A 32 -7.50 18.71 -10.41
C ALA A 32 -6.33 19.64 -10.80
N VAL A 33 -5.10 19.28 -10.43
CA VAL A 33 -3.88 20.03 -10.77
C VAL A 33 -3.09 19.39 -11.91
N ASP A 34 -3.66 18.38 -12.59
CA ASP A 34 -2.99 17.62 -13.64
C ASP A 34 -1.62 17.08 -13.22
N TYR A 35 -1.56 16.56 -11.98
CA TYR A 35 -0.31 16.05 -11.42
C TYR A 35 0.22 14.89 -12.26
N SER A 36 1.45 15.05 -12.75
CA SER A 36 2.22 13.99 -13.40
C SER A 36 3.36 13.57 -12.48
N GLU A 37 3.58 12.25 -12.34
CA GLU A 37 4.63 11.73 -11.47
C GLU A 37 6.03 12.21 -11.90
N PRO A 38 6.93 12.56 -10.95
CA PRO A 38 8.28 13.01 -11.28
C PRO A 38 9.05 12.01 -12.16
N LEU A 39 8.80 10.72 -11.95
CA LEU A 39 9.42 9.66 -12.74
C LEU A 39 8.91 9.65 -14.18
N GLU A 40 7.60 9.85 -14.39
CA GLU A 40 6.99 9.97 -15.72
C GLU A 40 7.53 11.19 -16.47
N ASN A 41 7.64 12.33 -15.78
CA ASN A 41 8.23 13.55 -16.36
C ASN A 41 9.70 13.33 -16.78
N ALA A 42 10.48 12.64 -15.95
CA ALA A 42 11.87 12.31 -16.27
C ALA A 42 11.95 11.35 -17.47
N ALA A 43 11.07 10.34 -17.53
CA ALA A 43 10.97 9.40 -18.63
C ALA A 43 10.63 10.12 -19.95
N HIS A 44 9.68 11.04 -19.91
CA HIS A 44 9.31 11.87 -21.07
C HIS A 44 10.47 12.75 -21.55
N GLN A 45 11.27 13.33 -20.63
CA GLN A 45 12.43 14.16 -20.98
C GLN A 45 13.53 13.37 -21.70
N ILE A 46 13.72 12.10 -21.36
CA ILE A 46 14.73 11.23 -21.99
C ILE A 46 14.19 10.41 -23.18
N GLY A 47 12.92 10.63 -23.56
CA GLY A 47 12.25 9.89 -24.63
C GLY A 47 11.92 8.43 -24.28
N ALA A 48 11.97 8.06 -23.00
CA ALA A 48 11.59 6.73 -22.50
C ALA A 48 10.08 6.65 -22.20
N ILE A 49 9.26 7.06 -23.18
CA ILE A 49 7.81 7.28 -23.03
C ILE A 49 6.98 5.98 -23.15
N GLY A 50 7.63 4.82 -23.19
CA GLY A 50 6.94 3.53 -23.24
C GLY A 50 6.68 3.01 -21.83
N GLU A 51 5.52 2.36 -21.63
CA GLU A 51 5.28 1.52 -20.46
C GLU A 51 6.50 0.61 -20.28
N GLY A 52 7.17 0.72 -19.13
CA GLY A 52 8.37 -0.05 -18.86
C GLY A 52 8.03 -1.53 -18.97
N TYR A 53 8.64 -2.24 -19.92
CA TYR A 53 8.38 -3.66 -20.08
C TYR A 53 8.70 -4.40 -18.78
N SER A 54 7.66 -4.92 -18.10
CA SER A 54 7.89 -5.81 -16.97
C SER A 54 8.61 -7.06 -17.46
N LEU A 55 9.84 -7.24 -16.99
CA LEU A 55 10.59 -8.50 -17.13
C LEU A 55 9.99 -9.63 -16.28
N PHE A 56 9.00 -9.30 -15.43
CA PHE A 56 8.36 -10.22 -14.50
C PHE A 56 6.96 -10.59 -14.99
N SER A 57 6.82 -11.80 -15.55
CA SER A 57 5.56 -12.39 -16.03
C SER A 57 4.85 -13.24 -14.95
N GLY A 58 5.07 -12.93 -13.67
CA GLY A 58 4.46 -13.67 -12.56
C GLY A 58 2.94 -13.54 -12.51
N ILE A 59 2.32 -14.19 -11.51
CA ILE A 59 0.86 -14.22 -11.33
C ILE A 59 0.26 -12.81 -11.16
N PHE A 60 1.05 -11.86 -10.64
CA PHE A 60 0.71 -10.45 -10.47
C PHE A 60 1.77 -9.55 -11.14
N PRO A 61 1.78 -9.44 -12.48
CA PRO A 61 2.70 -8.55 -13.16
C PRO A 61 2.38 -7.11 -12.73
N GLU A 62 3.40 -6.36 -12.30
CA GLU A 62 3.24 -4.97 -11.83
C GLU A 62 2.20 -4.80 -10.70
N TYR A 63 1.97 -5.85 -9.91
CA TYR A 63 0.94 -5.89 -8.87
C TYR A 63 -0.51 -5.79 -9.39
N SER A 64 -0.72 -6.00 -10.69
CA SER A 64 -2.03 -5.99 -11.35
C SER A 64 -2.72 -7.35 -11.28
N LEU A 65 -4.03 -7.35 -11.06
CA LEU A 65 -4.89 -8.53 -11.15
C LEU A 65 -5.48 -8.61 -12.57
N PRO A 66 -5.37 -9.78 -13.25
CA PRO A 66 -5.95 -9.94 -14.56
C PRO A 66 -7.48 -9.76 -14.51
N GLY A 67 -8.00 -8.87 -15.36
CA GLY A 67 -9.44 -8.60 -15.47
C GLY A 67 -9.99 -7.61 -14.45
N THR A 68 -9.16 -6.86 -13.73
CA THR A 68 -9.61 -5.78 -12.85
C THR A 68 -9.11 -4.39 -13.30
N ASN A 69 -9.41 -3.34 -12.53
CA ASN A 69 -8.99 -1.97 -12.84
C ASN A 69 -7.91 -1.52 -11.84
N ILE A 70 -7.18 -0.46 -12.21
CA ILE A 70 -6.04 0.03 -11.43
C ILE A 70 -6.37 0.38 -9.97
N VAL A 71 -7.61 0.82 -9.70
CA VAL A 71 -8.07 1.15 -8.35
C VAL A 71 -8.20 -0.10 -7.50
N LEU A 72 -8.80 -1.16 -8.05
CA LEU A 72 -8.93 -2.45 -7.39
C LEU A 72 -7.57 -3.14 -7.25
N ASP A 73 -6.74 -3.09 -8.27
CA ASP A 73 -5.37 -3.63 -8.23
C ASP A 73 -4.57 -3.01 -7.08
N THR A 74 -4.56 -1.68 -6.99
CA THR A 74 -3.86 -0.94 -5.93
C THR A 74 -4.41 -1.27 -4.55
N ALA A 75 -5.73 -1.32 -4.39
CA ALA A 75 -6.37 -1.62 -3.11
C ALA A 75 -6.04 -3.04 -2.64
N VAL A 76 -6.10 -4.02 -3.56
CA VAL A 76 -5.80 -5.42 -3.25
C VAL A 76 -4.31 -5.60 -2.95
N ALA A 77 -3.42 -5.02 -3.75
CA ALA A 77 -1.98 -5.04 -3.50
C ALA A 77 -1.64 -4.46 -2.11
N GLY A 78 -2.24 -3.32 -1.76
CA GLY A 78 -2.09 -2.70 -0.44
C GLY A 78 -2.57 -3.60 0.70
N PHE A 79 -3.75 -4.23 0.54
CA PHE A 79 -4.29 -5.17 1.52
C PHE A 79 -3.38 -6.39 1.74
N PHE A 80 -2.87 -6.99 0.66
CA PHE A 80 -1.92 -8.09 0.76
C PHE A 80 -0.61 -7.68 1.41
N GLY A 81 -0.09 -6.48 1.10
CA GLY A 81 1.08 -5.92 1.78
C GLY A 81 0.89 -5.86 3.29
N VAL A 82 -0.25 -5.33 3.75
CA VAL A 82 -0.59 -5.27 5.18
C VAL A 82 -0.64 -6.67 5.81
N LEU A 83 -1.31 -7.64 5.17
CA LEU A 83 -1.40 -9.00 5.68
C LEU A 83 -0.03 -9.67 5.80
N VAL A 84 0.81 -9.54 4.78
CA VAL A 84 2.15 -10.12 4.76
C VAL A 84 3.01 -9.51 5.85
N THR A 85 3.07 -8.17 5.95
CA THR A 85 3.85 -7.47 6.98
C THR A 85 3.36 -7.82 8.38
N PHE A 86 2.05 -7.80 8.62
CA PHE A 86 1.49 -8.15 9.91
C PHE A 86 1.79 -9.61 10.28
N GLY A 87 1.59 -10.54 9.33
CA GLY A 87 1.87 -11.96 9.52
C GLY A 87 3.34 -12.23 9.86
N LEU A 88 4.28 -11.57 9.18
CA LEU A 88 5.71 -11.64 9.46
C LEU A 88 6.05 -11.12 10.86
N ALA A 89 5.62 -9.89 11.18
CA ALA A 89 5.89 -9.28 12.47
C ALA A 89 5.30 -10.11 13.62
N TRP A 90 4.08 -10.61 13.45
CA TRP A 90 3.42 -11.48 14.42
C TRP A 90 4.15 -12.81 14.61
N SER A 91 4.58 -13.44 13.52
CA SER A 91 5.31 -14.72 13.55
C SER A 91 6.66 -14.57 14.27
N ILE A 92 7.42 -13.51 13.95
CA ILE A 92 8.68 -13.18 14.63
C ILE A 92 8.44 -12.97 16.12
N GLY A 93 7.45 -12.15 16.48
CA GLY A 93 7.09 -11.92 17.88
C GLY A 93 6.74 -13.20 18.64
N ARG A 94 6.07 -14.16 17.97
CA ARG A 94 5.74 -15.46 18.56
C ARG A 94 6.97 -16.34 18.77
N ILE A 95 7.90 -16.38 17.82
CA ILE A 95 9.14 -17.15 17.93
C ILE A 95 10.00 -16.61 19.09
N ILE A 96 10.16 -15.29 19.18
CA ILE A 96 10.92 -14.65 20.27
C ILE A 96 10.30 -14.96 21.64
N LYS A 97 8.96 -14.89 21.77
CA LYS A 97 8.28 -15.23 23.02
C LYS A 97 8.55 -16.68 23.44
N LYS A 98 8.52 -17.62 22.49
CA LYS A 98 8.74 -19.05 22.75
C LYS A 98 10.19 -19.37 23.14
N GLY A 99 11.17 -18.59 22.68
CA GLY A 99 12.58 -18.75 23.05
C GLY A 99 12.96 -18.16 24.41
N ASN A 100 12.11 -17.30 24.97
CA ASN A 100 12.27 -16.69 26.30
C ASN A 100 11.43 -17.40 27.39
N GLU A 101 10.73 -18.48 27.05
CA GLU A 101 10.04 -19.41 27.96
C GLU A 101 10.89 -20.68 28.10
#